data_AF-A0A960SCE4-F1
#
_entry.id   AF-A0A960SCE4-F1
#
_cell.length_a   1.000
_cell.length_b   1.000
_cell.length_c   1.000
_cell.angle_alpha   90.00
_cell.angle_beta   90.00
_cell.angle_gamma   90.00
#
_symmetry.space_group_name_H-M   'P 1'
#
loop_
_entity.id
_entity.type
_entity.pdbx_description
1 polymer ?
#
loop_
_entity_poly.entity_id
_entity_poly.type
_entity_poly.pdbx_seq_one_letter_code
_entity_poly.pdbx_strand_id
1 'polypeptide(L)'
;MNQLKHAIGFDPAGSSSDKDEMNLVEFVNLKLAARGFPTYGNPEDYPFLRLGESLLAGFVEKNRLLKDHLCPVDARIHNFLKTYLGKHADEVREPTFVPSNSLIVERHGLARVLSLPPDKDHFSSDIIDSYRTANGVLHNPKSDRRTTEGVFHVAEGGLPIPADKKAVPVITFARLLKAALNPPRELMRLPFTSTQEKQAELFVSLLLRPVICPEVEGVIPEKTMETRFFAPGNLVSNLDFVESIFGNAGDPYLPDNNSALDLEHWSGHTGAVILAPHLIRLTKKEVGLPPVSEATERQKRDGMCWSSEDELYNDGGAFKVTCRDHRGVMVTLIADNYFGYCKKEVKTQISYAANLYGQVEEEHAGGAVAFPSYDLGEEFHLSHYFPEVNHTFEE
;
A
#
# COMPACT_ATOMS: atom_id res chain seq x y z
N MET A 1 -0.02 -23.93 -6.60
CA MET A 1 1.44 -23.76 -6.74
C MET A 1 1.83 -22.39 -7.29
N ASN A 2 1.32 -21.92 -8.45
CA ASN A 2 1.63 -20.55 -8.96
C ASN A 2 1.18 -19.40 -8.03
N GLN A 3 0.12 -19.60 -7.22
CA GLN A 3 -0.37 -18.58 -6.28
C GLN A 3 0.64 -18.20 -5.20
N LEU A 4 1.35 -19.15 -4.57
CA LEU A 4 2.32 -18.81 -3.51
C LEU A 4 3.54 -18.07 -4.05
N LYS A 5 4.02 -18.45 -5.24
CA LYS A 5 5.11 -17.75 -5.92
C LYS A 5 4.75 -16.31 -6.26
N HIS A 6 3.52 -16.09 -6.74
CA HIS A 6 3.07 -14.74 -7.10
C HIS A 6 2.64 -13.91 -5.89
N ALA A 7 2.13 -14.53 -4.82
CA ALA A 7 1.69 -13.83 -3.63
C ALA A 7 2.86 -13.45 -2.71
N ILE A 8 3.77 -14.39 -2.43
CA ILE A 8 4.82 -14.22 -1.40
C ILE A 8 6.22 -14.63 -1.89
N GLY A 9 6.39 -14.89 -3.18
CA GLY A 9 7.70 -15.25 -3.75
C GLY A 9 8.19 -16.65 -3.38
N PHE A 10 7.35 -17.48 -2.74
CA PHE A 10 7.75 -18.82 -2.34
C PHE A 10 7.64 -19.81 -3.49
N ASP A 11 8.77 -20.36 -3.92
CA ASP A 11 8.86 -21.43 -4.92
C ASP A 11 9.32 -22.74 -4.26
N PRO A 12 8.45 -23.76 -4.15
CA PRO A 12 8.81 -25.06 -3.56
C PRO A 12 9.93 -25.80 -4.32
N ALA A 13 10.17 -25.45 -5.60
CA ALA A 13 11.16 -26.11 -6.44
C ALA A 13 12.59 -25.55 -6.31
N GLY A 14 12.79 -24.49 -5.51
CA GLY A 14 14.11 -23.88 -5.26
C GLY A 14 14.25 -22.44 -5.74
N SER A 15 15.43 -21.84 -5.50
CA SER A 15 15.68 -20.41 -5.66
C SER A 15 15.74 -19.92 -7.11
N SER A 16 15.32 -18.67 -7.31
CA SER A 16 15.40 -17.90 -8.57
C SER A 16 16.80 -17.90 -9.17
N SER A 17 16.89 -18.11 -10.48
CA SER A 17 18.12 -18.04 -11.28
C SER A 17 18.37 -16.61 -11.81
N ASP A 18 19.62 -16.29 -12.21
CA ASP A 18 19.94 -15.02 -12.89
C ASP A 18 19.08 -14.79 -14.16
N LYS A 19 18.63 -15.87 -14.80
CA LYS A 19 17.69 -15.81 -15.92
C LYS A 19 16.32 -15.30 -15.52
N ASP A 20 15.86 -15.58 -14.31
CA ASP A 20 14.58 -15.08 -13.80
C ASP A 20 14.64 -13.57 -13.54
N GLU A 21 15.79 -13.02 -13.14
CA GLU A 21 15.97 -11.57 -12.96
C GLU A 21 16.04 -10.85 -14.31
N MET A 22 16.76 -11.38 -15.31
CA MET A 22 16.75 -10.84 -16.68
C MET A 22 15.34 -10.85 -17.29
N ASN A 23 14.58 -11.92 -17.08
CA ASN A 23 13.20 -12.01 -17.52
C ASN A 23 12.29 -10.96 -16.84
N LEU A 24 12.57 -10.60 -15.59
CA LEU A 24 11.82 -9.56 -14.87
C LEU A 24 12.13 -8.15 -15.38
N VAL A 25 13.38 -7.84 -15.75
CA VAL A 25 13.75 -6.55 -16.36
C VAL A 25 13.02 -6.34 -17.69
N GLU A 26 13.03 -7.35 -18.57
CA GLU A 26 12.30 -7.27 -19.85
C GLU A 26 10.78 -7.18 -19.62
N PHE A 27 10.25 -7.89 -18.62
CA PHE A 27 8.85 -7.79 -18.22
C PHE A 27 8.47 -6.38 -17.73
N VAL A 28 9.29 -5.75 -16.88
CA VAL A 28 9.09 -4.36 -16.45
C VAL A 28 9.06 -3.42 -17.65
N ASN A 29 10.02 -3.58 -18.58
CA ASN A 29 10.07 -2.79 -19.80
C ASN A 29 8.80 -2.94 -20.65
N LEU A 30 8.28 -4.17 -20.82
CA LEU A 30 7.00 -4.41 -21.50
C LEU A 30 5.84 -3.65 -20.81
N LYS A 31 5.80 -3.64 -19.48
CA LYS A 31 4.75 -2.93 -18.73
C LYS A 31 4.84 -1.41 -18.86
N LEU A 32 6.05 -0.87 -18.87
CA LEU A 32 6.30 0.57 -19.09
C LEU A 32 5.91 0.96 -20.52
N ALA A 33 6.37 0.20 -21.52
CA ALA A 33 6.07 0.44 -22.92
C ALA A 33 4.57 0.35 -23.23
N ALA A 34 3.85 -0.63 -22.68
CA ALA A 34 2.40 -0.78 -22.84
C ALA A 34 1.58 0.40 -22.27
N ARG A 35 2.20 1.22 -21.41
CA ARG A 35 1.62 2.44 -20.82
C ARG A 35 2.18 3.73 -21.42
N GLY A 36 3.09 3.62 -22.39
CA GLY A 36 3.71 4.75 -23.08
C GLY A 36 4.82 5.43 -22.26
N PHE A 37 5.36 4.75 -21.23
CA PHE A 37 6.48 5.26 -20.44
C PHE A 37 7.83 4.86 -21.04
N PRO A 38 8.90 5.65 -20.80
CA PRO A 38 10.27 5.27 -21.14
C PRO A 38 10.66 3.92 -20.52
N THR A 39 11.43 3.13 -21.26
CA THR A 39 12.00 1.85 -20.82
C THR A 39 13.46 2.02 -20.41
N TYR A 40 14.01 1.01 -19.74
CA TYR A 40 15.42 0.93 -19.37
C TYR A 40 16.25 0.22 -20.46
N GLY A 41 17.40 0.79 -20.82
CA GLY A 41 18.31 0.26 -21.84
C GLY A 41 17.82 0.55 -23.27
N ASN A 42 18.46 -0.06 -24.27
CA ASN A 42 18.06 0.11 -25.65
C ASN A 42 16.89 -0.86 -25.98
N PRO A 43 15.72 -0.36 -26.44
CA PRO A 43 14.59 -1.21 -26.83
C PRO A 43 14.94 -2.34 -27.83
N GLU A 44 15.93 -2.12 -28.71
CA GLU A 44 16.39 -3.11 -29.69
C GLU A 44 17.05 -4.35 -29.06
N ASP A 45 17.55 -4.22 -27.83
CA ASP A 45 18.20 -5.31 -27.10
C ASP A 45 17.18 -6.28 -26.47
N TYR A 46 15.88 -5.95 -26.51
CA TYR A 46 14.79 -6.73 -25.92
C TYR A 46 13.91 -7.36 -27.03
N PRO A 47 14.10 -8.65 -27.35
CA PRO A 47 13.39 -9.29 -28.44
C PRO A 47 11.86 -9.22 -28.33
N PHE A 48 11.29 -9.31 -27.11
CA PHE A 48 9.84 -9.26 -26.94
C PHE A 48 9.26 -7.86 -27.10
N LEU A 49 10.00 -6.82 -26.70
CA LEU A 49 9.60 -5.43 -26.97
C LEU A 49 9.55 -5.16 -28.48
N ARG A 50 10.60 -5.55 -29.19
CA ARG A 50 10.73 -5.34 -30.63
C ARG A 50 9.66 -6.09 -31.42
N LEU A 51 9.41 -7.36 -31.09
CA LEU A 51 8.35 -8.15 -31.74
C LEU A 51 6.95 -7.65 -31.39
N GLY A 52 6.77 -7.05 -30.22
CA GLY A 52 5.49 -6.59 -29.69
C GLY A 52 5.14 -5.13 -29.99
N GLU A 53 5.97 -4.37 -30.70
CA GLU A 53 5.83 -2.91 -30.85
C GLU A 53 4.43 -2.46 -31.29
N SER A 54 3.88 -3.07 -32.35
CA SER A 54 2.54 -2.74 -32.85
C SER A 54 1.44 -3.08 -31.84
N LEU A 55 1.58 -4.19 -31.11
CA LEU A 55 0.64 -4.59 -30.07
C LEU A 55 0.68 -3.62 -28.88
N LEU A 56 1.89 -3.25 -28.44
CA LEU A 56 2.11 -2.31 -27.35
C LEU A 56 1.58 -0.92 -27.70
N ALA A 57 1.81 -0.43 -28.92
CA ALA A 57 1.23 0.83 -29.40
C ALA A 57 -0.32 0.80 -29.36
N GLY A 58 -0.92 -0.34 -29.73
CA GLY A 58 -2.35 -0.55 -29.57
C GLY A 58 -2.83 -0.53 -28.11
N PHE A 59 -2.04 -1.08 -27.18
CA PHE A 59 -2.33 -0.99 -25.74
C PHE A 59 -2.25 0.44 -25.21
N VAL A 60 -1.26 1.23 -25.66
CA VAL A 60 -1.13 2.64 -25.26
C VAL A 60 -2.38 3.43 -25.65
N GLU A 61 -2.85 3.29 -26.88
CA GLU A 61 -4.07 4.00 -27.32
C GLU A 61 -5.32 3.54 -26.59
N LYS A 62 -5.45 2.23 -26.30
CA LYS A 62 -6.55 1.71 -25.48
C LYS A 62 -6.52 2.26 -24.06
N ASN A 63 -5.35 2.30 -23.42
CA ASN A 63 -5.18 2.88 -22.09
C ASN A 63 -5.52 4.37 -22.07
N ARG A 64 -5.16 5.11 -23.12
CA ARG A 64 -5.54 6.53 -23.27
C ARG A 64 -7.07 6.71 -23.36
N LEU A 65 -7.77 5.83 -24.08
CA LEU A 65 -9.23 5.85 -24.18
C LEU A 65 -9.91 5.42 -22.87
N LEU A 66 -9.28 4.51 -22.12
CA LEU A 66 -9.79 3.96 -20.87
C LEU A 66 -9.21 4.66 -19.63
N LYS A 67 -8.63 5.86 -19.76
CA LYS A 67 -7.94 6.57 -18.67
C LYS A 67 -8.79 6.82 -17.42
N ASP A 68 -10.11 6.87 -17.59
CA ASP A 68 -11.09 7.10 -16.53
C ASP A 68 -11.78 5.79 -16.08
N HIS A 69 -11.42 4.65 -16.68
CA HIS A 69 -11.93 3.33 -16.31
C HIS A 69 -11.15 2.78 -15.12
N LEU A 70 -11.82 2.76 -13.97
CA LEU A 70 -11.29 2.23 -12.72
C LEU A 70 -11.58 0.74 -12.58
N CYS A 71 -10.63 -0.02 -12.03
CA CYS A 71 -10.88 -1.37 -11.58
C CYS A 71 -11.95 -1.38 -10.45
N PRO A 72 -12.62 -2.52 -10.18
CA PRO A 72 -13.76 -2.56 -9.25
C PRO A 72 -13.47 -1.98 -7.85
N VAL A 73 -12.30 -2.27 -7.30
CA VAL A 73 -11.86 -1.76 -6.00
C VAL A 73 -11.58 -0.26 -6.01
N ASP A 74 -10.91 0.24 -7.05
CA ASP A 74 -10.66 1.67 -7.23
C ASP A 74 -11.97 2.44 -7.44
N ALA A 75 -12.96 1.84 -8.12
CA ALA A 75 -14.29 2.41 -8.27
C ALA A 75 -15.04 2.51 -6.93
N ARG A 76 -14.94 1.51 -6.04
CA ARG A 76 -15.50 1.57 -4.68
C ARG A 76 -14.91 2.73 -3.89
N ILE A 77 -13.59 2.89 -3.95
CA ILE A 77 -12.87 3.98 -3.27
C ILE A 77 -13.28 5.34 -3.84
N HIS A 78 -13.28 5.49 -5.17
CA HIS A 78 -13.68 6.73 -5.83
C HIS A 78 -15.11 7.14 -5.47
N ASN A 79 -16.06 6.21 -5.56
CA ASN A 79 -17.47 6.47 -5.25
C ASN A 79 -17.66 6.85 -3.77
N PHE A 80 -16.98 6.15 -2.86
CA PHE A 80 -16.96 6.50 -1.44
C PHE A 80 -16.50 7.94 -1.23
N LEU A 81 -15.31 8.30 -1.75
CA LEU A 81 -14.74 9.64 -1.59
C LEU A 81 -15.63 10.71 -2.23
N LYS A 82 -16.16 10.47 -3.44
CA LYS A 82 -17.06 11.39 -4.12
C LYS A 82 -18.29 11.71 -3.28
N THR A 83 -18.93 10.69 -2.72
CA THR A 83 -20.09 10.88 -1.83
C THR A 83 -19.69 11.50 -0.48
N TYR A 84 -18.58 11.08 0.12
CA TYR A 84 -18.12 11.59 1.42
C TYR A 84 -17.78 13.08 1.36
N LEU A 85 -17.09 13.52 0.31
CA LEU A 85 -16.68 14.92 0.15
C LEU A 85 -17.86 15.83 -0.19
N GLY A 86 -18.92 15.30 -0.81
CA GLY A 86 -20.13 16.04 -1.15
C GLY A 86 -19.80 17.32 -1.94
N LYS A 87 -20.21 18.47 -1.42
CA LYS A 87 -19.92 19.79 -2.04
C LYS A 87 -18.43 20.13 -2.15
N HIS A 88 -17.56 19.46 -1.38
CA HIS A 88 -16.11 19.65 -1.42
C HIS A 88 -15.42 18.73 -2.42
N ALA A 89 -16.14 17.84 -3.12
CA ALA A 89 -15.58 16.99 -4.16
C ALA A 89 -14.91 17.83 -5.27
N ASP A 90 -15.46 18.99 -5.59
CA ASP A 90 -14.92 19.91 -6.61
C ASP A 90 -13.57 20.53 -6.20
N GLU A 91 -13.21 20.51 -4.92
CA GLU A 91 -11.89 20.94 -4.45
C GLU A 91 -10.77 19.99 -4.90
N VAL A 92 -11.10 18.72 -5.19
CA VAL A 92 -10.11 17.72 -5.64
C VAL A 92 -9.60 18.06 -7.04
N ARG A 93 -10.49 18.55 -7.92
CA ARG A 93 -10.20 18.93 -9.32
C ARG A 93 -9.55 17.84 -10.18
N GLU A 94 -9.74 16.58 -9.82
CA GLU A 94 -9.31 15.42 -10.58
C GLU A 94 -10.52 14.63 -11.09
N PRO A 95 -10.43 13.97 -12.27
CA PRO A 95 -11.52 13.14 -12.79
C PRO A 95 -11.79 11.93 -11.91
N THR A 96 -10.73 11.39 -11.30
CA THR A 96 -10.77 10.23 -10.41
C THR A 96 -10.14 10.60 -9.07
N PHE A 97 -10.60 9.98 -7.98
CA PHE A 97 -10.16 10.32 -6.62
C PHE A 97 -9.09 9.33 -6.10
N VAL A 98 -8.49 8.60 -7.04
CA VAL A 98 -7.39 7.65 -6.89
C VAL A 98 -6.54 7.70 -8.18
N PRO A 99 -5.24 7.36 -8.15
CA PRO A 99 -4.43 7.34 -9.36
C PRO A 99 -4.90 6.31 -10.41
N SER A 100 -5.47 6.78 -11.53
CA SER A 100 -6.11 5.91 -12.54
C SER A 100 -5.18 5.30 -13.60
N ASN A 101 -3.96 5.83 -13.78
CA ASN A 101 -2.95 5.29 -14.72
C ASN A 101 -1.68 4.82 -14.01
N SER A 102 -1.85 4.07 -12.91
CA SER A 102 -0.71 3.52 -12.17
C SER A 102 -0.12 2.27 -12.86
N LEU A 103 1.17 2.03 -12.65
CA LEU A 103 1.79 0.74 -12.95
C LEU A 103 1.47 -0.24 -11.82
N ILE A 104 0.75 -1.30 -12.17
CA ILE A 104 0.28 -2.30 -11.22
C ILE A 104 1.42 -3.27 -10.93
N VAL A 105 1.62 -3.57 -9.65
CA VAL A 105 2.49 -4.65 -9.17
C VAL A 105 1.59 -5.86 -8.89
N GLU A 106 1.47 -6.74 -9.88
CA GLU A 106 0.56 -7.90 -9.89
C GLU A 106 1.23 -9.21 -9.45
N ARG A 107 2.54 -9.17 -9.17
CA ARG A 107 3.30 -10.33 -8.73
C ARG A 107 4.43 -9.92 -7.79
N HIS A 108 4.67 -10.79 -6.82
CA HIS A 108 5.77 -10.68 -5.88
C HIS A 108 7.11 -10.50 -6.57
N GLY A 109 7.89 -9.54 -6.04
CA GLY A 109 9.24 -9.22 -6.49
C GLY A 109 9.30 -8.13 -7.57
N LEU A 110 8.18 -7.81 -8.23
CA LEU A 110 8.18 -6.75 -9.24
C LEU A 110 8.43 -5.36 -8.61
N ALA A 111 7.85 -5.07 -7.43
CA ALA A 111 8.15 -3.84 -6.70
C ALA A 111 9.65 -3.74 -6.31
N ARG A 112 10.27 -4.85 -5.95
CA ARG A 112 11.71 -4.91 -5.64
C ARG A 112 12.58 -4.57 -6.85
N VAL A 113 12.28 -5.15 -8.01
CA VAL A 113 12.99 -4.84 -9.27
C VAL A 113 12.83 -3.36 -9.63
N LEU A 114 11.63 -2.81 -9.43
CA LEU A 114 11.35 -1.40 -9.71
C LEU A 114 12.09 -0.41 -8.79
N SER A 115 12.57 -0.89 -7.63
CA SER A 115 13.16 -0.06 -6.57
C SER A 115 14.62 0.34 -6.80
N LEU A 116 15.28 -0.25 -7.82
CA LEU A 116 16.67 0.03 -8.16
C LEU A 116 16.84 0.04 -9.69
N PRO A 117 17.78 0.85 -10.24
CA PRO A 117 18.16 0.76 -11.64
C PRO A 117 18.84 -0.60 -11.92
N PRO A 118 18.56 -1.25 -13.06
CA PRO A 118 19.16 -2.56 -13.36
C PRO A 118 20.69 -2.57 -13.52
N ASP A 119 21.32 -1.44 -13.89
CA ASP A 119 22.78 -1.32 -14.06
C ASP A 119 23.56 -0.95 -12.79
N LYS A 120 22.89 -0.69 -11.66
CA LYS A 120 23.59 -0.25 -10.44
C LYS A 120 23.02 -0.88 -9.18
N ASP A 121 23.91 -1.06 -8.22
CA ASP A 121 23.57 -1.52 -6.87
C ASP A 121 23.14 -0.39 -5.93
N HIS A 122 22.99 0.84 -6.43
CA HIS A 122 22.66 2.01 -5.63
C HIS A 122 21.73 2.98 -6.36
N PHE A 123 20.72 3.46 -5.64
CA PHE A 123 19.84 4.56 -6.02
C PHE A 123 19.73 5.56 -4.86
N SER A 124 19.70 6.85 -5.18
CA SER A 124 19.60 7.92 -4.19
C SER A 124 18.65 9.03 -4.66
N SER A 125 17.88 9.57 -3.73
CA SER A 125 17.03 10.75 -3.92
C SER A 125 16.89 11.54 -2.61
N ASP A 126 16.25 12.71 -2.64
CA ASP A 126 16.06 13.57 -1.46
C ASP A 126 15.30 12.91 -0.29
N ILE A 127 14.68 11.75 -0.51
CA ILE A 127 13.80 11.07 0.45
C ILE A 127 14.23 9.64 0.78
N ILE A 128 15.12 9.02 0.00
CA ILE A 128 15.53 7.63 0.19
C ILE A 128 16.87 7.31 -0.48
N ASP A 129 17.70 6.53 0.22
CA ASP A 129 18.85 5.83 -0.35
C ASP A 129 18.57 4.33 -0.36
N SER A 130 18.83 3.67 -1.49
CA SER A 130 18.52 2.27 -1.71
C SER A 130 19.73 1.53 -2.25
N TYR A 131 19.99 0.33 -1.75
CA TYR A 131 21.16 -0.48 -2.08
C TYR A 131 20.77 -1.92 -2.36
N ARG A 132 21.34 -2.50 -3.43
CA ARG A 132 21.41 -3.95 -3.59
C ARG A 132 22.55 -4.46 -2.70
N THR A 133 22.27 -5.50 -1.93
CA THR A 133 23.23 -6.10 -1.00
C THR A 133 23.29 -7.61 -1.22
N ALA A 134 24.34 -8.27 -0.71
CA ALA A 134 24.48 -9.72 -0.83
C ALA A 134 23.30 -10.51 -0.22
N ASN A 135 22.58 -9.93 0.75
CA ASN A 135 21.48 -10.59 1.46
C ASN A 135 20.08 -10.14 1.00
N GLY A 136 20.00 -9.27 -0.02
CA GLY A 136 18.74 -8.69 -0.48
C GLY A 136 18.86 -7.19 -0.72
N VAL A 137 17.88 -6.41 -0.28
CA VAL A 137 17.81 -4.97 -0.51
C VAL A 137 17.82 -4.20 0.82
N LEU A 138 18.52 -3.06 0.83
CA LEU A 138 18.55 -2.11 1.93
C LEU A 138 17.93 -0.78 1.46
N HIS A 139 17.01 -0.24 2.26
CA HIS A 139 16.38 1.05 2.02
C HIS A 139 16.48 1.93 3.25
N ASN A 140 17.13 3.09 3.11
CA ASN A 140 17.30 4.10 4.15
C ASN A 140 16.45 5.33 3.78
N PRO A 141 15.21 5.44 4.28
CA PRO A 141 14.39 6.63 4.08
C PRO A 141 14.96 7.82 4.87
N LYS A 142 14.65 9.03 4.43
CA LYS A 142 15.12 10.28 5.08
C LYS A 142 14.77 10.34 6.56
N SER A 143 13.56 9.91 6.92
CA SER A 143 13.12 9.76 8.31
C SER A 143 13.47 8.34 8.78
N ASP A 144 14.37 8.21 9.76
CA ASP A 144 14.85 6.92 10.25
C ASP A 144 13.91 6.23 11.26
N ARG A 145 12.93 6.98 11.79
CA ARG A 145 12.00 6.52 12.83
C ARG A 145 10.62 7.13 12.68
N ARG A 146 9.66 6.44 13.28
CA ARG A 146 8.26 6.86 13.37
C ARG A 146 8.04 7.82 14.54
N THR A 147 7.28 8.89 14.31
CA THR A 147 6.73 9.77 15.35
C THR A 147 5.30 9.32 15.69
N THR A 148 4.91 9.43 16.96
CA THR A 148 3.55 9.07 17.42
C THR A 148 2.74 10.27 17.90
N GLU A 149 3.40 11.31 18.40
CA GLU A 149 2.74 12.50 18.92
C GLU A 149 2.23 13.38 17.79
N GLY A 150 0.93 13.68 17.80
CA GLY A 150 0.31 14.61 16.84
C GLY A 150 0.23 14.13 15.40
N VAL A 151 0.53 12.85 15.11
CA VAL A 151 0.63 12.32 13.73
C VAL A 151 -0.70 11.79 13.18
N PHE A 152 -1.63 11.35 14.03
CA PHE A 152 -2.86 10.68 13.58
C PHE A 152 -4.02 11.68 13.50
N HIS A 153 -4.37 12.03 12.26
CA HIS A 153 -5.47 12.92 11.93
C HIS A 153 -6.68 12.14 11.36
N VAL A 154 -7.85 12.73 11.55
CA VAL A 154 -9.14 12.12 11.20
C VAL A 154 -10.00 13.18 10.53
N ALA A 155 -10.46 12.90 9.31
CA ALA A 155 -11.43 13.75 8.63
C ALA A 155 -12.79 13.71 9.35
N GLU A 156 -13.42 14.87 9.48
CA GLU A 156 -14.81 15.03 9.91
C GLU A 156 -15.78 14.47 8.87
N GLY A 157 -17.07 14.37 9.22
CA GLY A 157 -18.15 13.92 8.32
C GLY A 157 -18.41 12.41 8.30
N GLY A 158 -17.60 11.62 9.00
CA GLY A 158 -17.71 10.16 9.08
C GLY A 158 -18.10 9.66 10.47
N LEU A 159 -17.52 8.52 10.87
CA LEU A 159 -17.68 7.99 12.23
C LEU A 159 -17.08 8.95 13.28
N PRO A 160 -17.54 8.89 14.55
CA PRO A 160 -17.04 9.76 15.62
C PRO A 160 -15.52 9.78 15.75
N ILE A 161 -14.96 10.98 15.91
CA ILE A 161 -13.52 11.21 16.04
C ILE A 161 -13.10 10.94 17.48
N PRO A 162 -12.14 10.03 17.74
CA PRO A 162 -11.63 9.83 19.09
C PRO A 162 -11.01 11.12 19.65
N ALA A 163 -11.18 11.35 20.96
CA ALA A 163 -10.80 12.61 21.61
C ALA A 163 -9.29 12.94 21.49
N ASP A 164 -8.46 11.89 21.41
CA ASP A 164 -7.01 11.95 21.33
C ASP A 164 -6.47 12.14 19.90
N LYS A 165 -7.33 12.18 18.87
CA LYS A 165 -6.96 12.41 17.47
C LYS A 165 -7.20 13.86 17.06
N LYS A 166 -6.44 14.34 16.07
CA LYS A 166 -6.69 15.66 15.48
C LYS A 166 -7.88 15.61 14.50
N ALA A 167 -8.88 16.47 14.70
CA ALA A 167 -10.05 16.57 13.83
C ALA A 167 -9.76 17.48 12.63
N VAL A 168 -9.99 16.99 11.42
CA VAL A 168 -9.67 17.68 10.16
C VAL A 168 -10.96 18.00 9.41
N PRO A 169 -11.22 19.28 9.07
CA PRO A 169 -12.36 19.65 8.25
C PRO A 169 -12.39 18.90 6.91
N VAL A 170 -13.59 18.59 6.40
CA VAL A 170 -13.75 17.86 5.12
C VAL A 170 -13.08 18.59 3.96
N ILE A 171 -13.16 19.92 3.91
CA ILE A 171 -12.48 20.74 2.89
C ILE A 171 -10.96 20.57 2.94
N THR A 172 -10.40 20.48 4.15
CA THR A 172 -8.96 20.27 4.34
C THR A 172 -8.53 18.90 3.85
N PHE A 173 -9.29 17.85 4.15
CA PHE A 173 -9.02 16.53 3.58
C PHE A 173 -9.14 16.53 2.04
N ALA A 174 -10.14 17.21 1.46
CA ALA A 174 -10.30 17.31 0.01
C ALA A 174 -9.08 17.98 -0.67
N ARG A 175 -8.55 19.07 -0.09
CA ARG A 175 -7.37 19.77 -0.60
C ARG A 175 -6.08 18.98 -0.40
N LEU A 176 -5.95 18.25 0.71
CA LEU A 176 -4.85 17.30 0.91
C LEU A 176 -4.89 16.16 -0.10
N LEU A 177 -6.08 15.61 -0.39
CA LEU A 177 -6.26 14.59 -1.42
C LEU A 177 -5.87 15.10 -2.80
N LYS A 178 -6.30 16.31 -3.18
CA LYS A 178 -5.86 16.97 -4.42
C LYS A 178 -4.34 16.99 -4.54
N ALA A 179 -3.67 17.48 -3.50
CA ALA A 179 -2.21 17.57 -3.49
C ALA A 179 -1.56 16.18 -3.52
N ALA A 180 -2.14 15.18 -2.84
CA ALA A 180 -1.64 13.81 -2.85
C ALA A 180 -1.72 13.15 -4.23
N LEU A 181 -2.75 13.47 -5.02
CA LEU A 181 -2.90 13.01 -6.41
C LEU A 181 -2.00 13.76 -7.40
N ASN A 182 -1.41 14.89 -6.99
CA ASN A 182 -0.53 15.73 -7.80
C ASN A 182 0.87 15.88 -7.17
N PRO A 183 1.64 14.79 -7.02
CA PRO A 183 3.01 14.84 -6.52
C PRO A 183 3.95 15.58 -7.49
N PRO A 184 5.06 16.16 -6.99
CA PRO A 184 6.08 16.75 -7.83
C PRO A 184 6.75 15.68 -8.72
N ARG A 185 7.26 16.10 -9.89
CA ARG A 185 7.84 15.19 -10.90
C ARG A 185 8.97 14.34 -10.33
N GLU A 186 9.81 14.90 -9.48
CA GLU A 186 10.94 14.23 -8.84
C GLU A 186 10.51 13.04 -7.97
N LEU A 187 9.34 13.17 -7.33
CA LEU A 187 8.75 12.11 -6.51
C LEU A 187 8.12 11.01 -7.37
N MET A 188 7.70 11.34 -8.60
CA MET A 188 7.12 10.41 -9.56
C MET A 188 8.15 9.58 -10.32
N ARG A 189 9.41 10.00 -10.35
CA ARG A 189 10.50 9.31 -11.05
C ARG A 189 10.71 7.90 -10.49
N LEU A 190 10.65 6.92 -11.38
CA LEU A 190 10.84 5.51 -11.05
C LEU A 190 12.34 5.16 -10.95
N PRO A 191 12.82 4.60 -9.83
CA PRO A 191 14.24 4.22 -9.65
C PRO A 191 14.78 3.32 -10.76
N PHE A 192 13.96 2.39 -11.26
CA PHE A 192 14.31 1.50 -12.37
C PHE A 192 14.85 2.21 -13.62
N THR A 193 14.35 3.42 -13.93
CA THR A 193 14.79 4.21 -15.09
C THR A 193 15.73 5.35 -14.71
N SER A 194 16.23 5.42 -13.48
CA SER A 194 16.96 6.59 -12.97
C SER A 194 18.31 6.84 -13.66
N THR A 195 18.86 5.84 -14.34
CA THR A 195 20.13 5.94 -15.08
C THR A 195 19.94 6.32 -16.55
N GLN A 196 18.69 6.45 -17.01
CA GLN A 196 18.35 6.80 -18.39
C GLN A 196 18.22 8.32 -18.58
N GLU A 197 18.42 8.80 -19.81
CA GLU A 197 18.16 10.21 -20.17
C GLU A 197 16.68 10.57 -20.04
N LYS A 198 15.80 9.65 -20.45
CA LYS A 198 14.35 9.77 -20.29
C LYS A 198 13.89 8.84 -19.17
N GLN A 199 13.40 9.42 -18.08
CA GLN A 199 12.97 8.68 -16.90
C GLN A 199 11.45 8.53 -16.88
N ALA A 200 10.97 7.39 -16.43
CA ALA A 200 9.54 7.15 -16.25
C ALA A 200 9.03 7.87 -14.99
N GLU A 201 7.95 8.64 -15.15
CA GLU A 201 7.30 9.41 -14.08
C GLU A 201 5.85 8.93 -13.92
N LEU A 202 5.57 8.14 -12.86
CA LEU A 202 4.27 7.50 -12.69
C LEU A 202 3.98 7.13 -11.23
N PHE A 203 2.70 6.83 -10.96
CA PHE A 203 2.29 6.12 -9.76
C PHE A 203 2.46 4.62 -9.95
N VAL A 204 2.86 3.92 -8.89
CA VAL A 204 2.84 2.46 -8.79
C VAL A 204 1.73 2.07 -7.82
N SER A 205 1.04 0.96 -8.09
CA SER A 205 -0.03 0.46 -7.21
C SER A 205 0.03 -1.04 -6.93
N LEU A 206 -0.51 -1.42 -5.79
CA LEU A 206 -0.54 -2.80 -5.29
C LEU A 206 -1.92 -3.11 -4.72
N LEU A 207 -2.41 -4.34 -4.96
CA LEU A 207 -3.59 -4.88 -4.28
C LEU A 207 -3.11 -5.86 -3.19
N LEU A 208 -3.62 -5.67 -1.98
CA LEU A 208 -3.43 -6.57 -0.84
C LEU A 208 -4.78 -7.18 -0.44
N ARG A 209 -4.76 -8.41 0.08
CA ARG A 209 -5.92 -9.04 0.75
C ARG A 209 -5.60 -9.45 2.20
N PRO A 210 -5.38 -8.48 3.11
CA PRO A 210 -5.02 -8.83 4.48
C PRO A 210 -6.20 -9.52 5.20
N VAL A 211 -5.86 -10.56 5.96
CA VAL A 211 -6.81 -11.35 6.77
C VAL A 211 -7.41 -10.49 7.88
N ILE A 212 -8.73 -10.61 8.06
CA ILE A 212 -9.50 -9.95 9.11
C ILE A 212 -10.21 -10.93 10.05
N CYS A 213 -10.50 -12.14 9.56
CA CYS A 213 -11.16 -13.21 10.30
C CYS A 213 -10.38 -14.50 10.00
N PRO A 214 -9.76 -15.14 11.01
CA PRO A 214 -9.10 -16.42 10.80
C PRO A 214 -10.15 -17.52 10.55
N GLU A 215 -9.74 -18.58 9.86
CA GLU A 215 -10.56 -19.77 9.70
C GLU A 215 -10.74 -20.50 11.06
N VAL A 216 -11.96 -20.94 11.32
CA VAL A 216 -12.28 -21.90 12.38
C VAL A 216 -13.12 -23.01 11.75
N GLU A 217 -12.53 -24.22 11.69
CA GLU A 217 -13.14 -25.38 11.02
C GLU A 217 -14.57 -25.64 11.50
N GLY A 218 -15.50 -25.78 10.57
CA GLY A 218 -16.92 -26.02 10.85
C GLY A 218 -17.69 -24.80 11.39
N VAL A 219 -17.05 -23.64 11.57
CA VAL A 219 -17.67 -22.43 12.12
C VAL A 219 -17.65 -21.27 11.12
N ILE A 220 -16.47 -20.85 10.66
CA ILE A 220 -16.32 -19.69 9.76
C ILE A 220 -15.08 -19.84 8.88
N PRO A 221 -15.18 -19.60 7.56
CA PRO A 221 -14.01 -19.58 6.69
C PRO A 221 -13.16 -18.32 6.95
N GLU A 222 -11.89 -18.36 6.55
CA GLU A 222 -11.04 -17.17 6.56
C GLU A 222 -11.68 -16.05 5.73
N LYS A 223 -11.65 -14.82 6.26
CA LYS A 223 -12.05 -13.62 5.51
C LYS A 223 -10.96 -12.59 5.48
N THR A 224 -10.90 -11.90 4.35
CA THR A 224 -9.96 -10.83 4.06
C THR A 224 -10.72 -9.53 3.79
N MET A 225 -10.08 -8.40 4.04
CA MET A 225 -10.46 -7.15 3.35
C MET A 225 -9.61 -7.01 2.09
N GLU A 226 -9.89 -5.99 1.29
CA GLU A 226 -9.00 -5.60 0.19
C GLU A 226 -8.41 -4.21 0.46
N THR A 227 -7.14 -4.02 0.17
CA THR A 227 -6.48 -2.71 0.33
C THR A 227 -5.72 -2.34 -0.94
N ARG A 228 -5.97 -1.13 -1.44
CA ARG A 228 -5.21 -0.53 -2.54
C ARG A 228 -4.11 0.39 -2.01
N PHE A 229 -2.87 0.05 -2.31
CA PHE A 229 -1.71 0.90 -2.01
C PHE A 229 -1.31 1.66 -3.26
N PHE A 230 -1.13 2.97 -3.15
CA PHE A 230 -0.65 3.86 -4.19
C PHE A 230 0.57 4.63 -3.71
N ALA A 231 1.62 4.62 -4.53
CA ALA A 231 2.83 5.36 -4.24
C ALA A 231 3.38 5.99 -5.52
N PRO A 232 3.87 7.24 -5.47
CA PRO A 232 4.72 7.77 -6.52
C PRO A 232 5.93 6.84 -6.79
N GLY A 233 6.45 6.83 -8.02
CA GLY A 233 7.48 5.89 -8.46
C GLY A 233 8.71 5.82 -7.55
N ASN A 234 9.15 6.95 -6.99
CA ASN A 234 10.32 7.04 -6.10
C ASN A 234 10.10 6.33 -4.75
N LEU A 235 8.85 5.95 -4.44
CA LEU A 235 8.43 5.26 -3.22
C LEU A 235 8.01 3.80 -3.46
N VAL A 236 8.39 3.22 -4.60
CA VAL A 236 8.02 1.82 -4.93
C VAL A 236 8.59 0.79 -3.96
N SER A 237 9.68 1.11 -3.24
CA SER A 237 10.20 0.25 -2.16
C SER A 237 9.21 0.09 -1.01
N ASN A 238 8.34 1.08 -0.75
CA ASN A 238 7.27 0.96 0.24
C ASN A 238 6.25 -0.11 -0.16
N LEU A 239 6.05 -0.33 -1.46
CA LEU A 239 5.17 -1.38 -2.00
C LEU A 239 5.83 -2.75 -1.85
N ASP A 240 7.13 -2.90 -2.15
CA ASP A 240 7.89 -4.14 -1.88
C ASP A 240 7.78 -4.53 -0.39
N PHE A 241 7.90 -3.53 0.49
CA PHE A 241 7.80 -3.75 1.94
C PHE A 241 6.43 -4.29 2.37
N VAL A 242 5.32 -3.67 1.95
CA VAL A 242 3.98 -4.17 2.35
C VAL A 242 3.59 -5.44 1.61
N GLU A 243 4.03 -5.62 0.37
CA GLU A 243 3.88 -6.86 -0.40
C GLU A 243 4.54 -8.03 0.32
N SER A 244 5.77 -7.85 0.80
CA SER A 244 6.51 -8.89 1.53
C SER A 244 5.86 -9.27 2.87
N ILE A 245 5.06 -8.38 3.47
CA ILE A 245 4.39 -8.63 4.75
C ILE A 245 2.99 -9.24 4.56
N PHE A 246 2.23 -8.73 3.60
CA PHE A 246 0.78 -9.02 3.47
C PHE A 246 0.42 -9.78 2.19
N GLY A 247 1.39 -10.06 1.32
CA GLY A 247 1.22 -10.78 0.07
C GLY A 247 0.64 -9.93 -1.06
N ASN A 248 0.94 -10.32 -2.30
CA ASN A 248 0.39 -9.73 -3.51
C ASN A 248 -0.93 -10.41 -3.90
N ALA A 249 -1.98 -9.61 -4.16
CA ALA A 249 -3.30 -10.12 -4.55
C ALA A 249 -3.60 -10.00 -6.06
N GLY A 250 -2.57 -9.81 -6.88
CA GLY A 250 -2.67 -9.83 -8.34
C GLY A 250 -3.09 -8.51 -8.98
N ASP A 251 -3.46 -8.58 -10.26
CA ASP A 251 -3.96 -7.44 -11.02
C ASP A 251 -5.43 -7.17 -10.68
N PRO A 252 -5.77 -6.00 -10.11
CA PRO A 252 -7.14 -5.66 -9.69
C PRO A 252 -8.12 -5.51 -10.85
N TYR A 253 -7.66 -5.41 -12.10
CA TYR A 253 -8.53 -5.37 -13.28
C TYR A 253 -9.03 -6.76 -13.69
N LEU A 254 -8.41 -7.84 -13.20
CA LEU A 254 -8.86 -9.20 -13.48
C LEU A 254 -10.05 -9.57 -12.58
N PRO A 255 -11.15 -10.14 -13.13
CA PRO A 255 -12.29 -10.59 -12.34
C PRO A 255 -11.91 -11.55 -11.20
N ASP A 256 -10.91 -12.42 -11.43
CA ASP A 256 -10.41 -13.39 -10.44
C ASP A 256 -9.89 -12.71 -9.16
N ASN A 257 -9.48 -11.44 -9.25
CA ASN A 257 -8.96 -10.65 -8.11
C ASN A 257 -9.97 -9.62 -7.60
N ASN A 258 -11.21 -9.62 -8.10
CA ASN A 258 -12.26 -8.75 -7.59
C ASN A 258 -12.94 -9.39 -6.37
N SER A 259 -12.61 -8.90 -5.17
CA SER A 259 -13.14 -9.40 -3.89
C SER A 259 -14.67 -9.43 -3.83
N ALA A 260 -15.36 -8.53 -4.56
CA ALA A 260 -16.82 -8.50 -4.59
C ALA A 260 -17.47 -9.72 -5.28
N LEU A 261 -16.69 -10.50 -6.05
CA LEU A 261 -17.16 -11.77 -6.63
C LEU A 261 -16.93 -12.96 -5.69
N ASP A 262 -16.14 -12.78 -4.63
CA ASP A 262 -15.77 -13.78 -3.63
C ASP A 262 -16.45 -13.44 -2.29
N LEU A 263 -17.78 -13.62 -2.25
CA LEU A 263 -18.62 -13.30 -1.08
C LEU A 263 -18.26 -14.12 0.17
N GLU A 264 -17.67 -15.30 -0.04
CA GLU A 264 -17.33 -16.23 1.03
C GLU A 264 -16.05 -15.79 1.77
N HIS A 265 -15.05 -15.25 1.08
CA HIS A 265 -13.77 -14.89 1.70
C HIS A 265 -13.50 -13.38 1.72
N TRP A 266 -14.41 -12.55 1.22
CA TRP A 266 -14.36 -11.09 1.41
C TRP A 266 -15.23 -10.65 2.60
N SER A 267 -14.71 -9.71 3.37
CA SER A 267 -15.38 -9.12 4.52
C SER A 267 -16.37 -8.01 4.17
N GLY A 268 -16.39 -7.55 2.92
CA GLY A 268 -17.18 -6.39 2.48
C GLY A 268 -16.51 -5.03 2.70
N HIS A 269 -15.24 -5.01 3.14
CA HIS A 269 -14.50 -3.78 3.44
C HIS A 269 -13.39 -3.50 2.43
N THR A 270 -13.18 -2.22 2.13
CA THR A 270 -12.16 -1.74 1.20
C THR A 270 -11.30 -0.66 1.85
N GLY A 271 -9.99 -0.83 1.75
CA GLY A 271 -8.98 0.14 2.20
C GLY A 271 -8.25 0.81 1.04
N ALA A 272 -7.78 2.03 1.26
CA ALA A 272 -6.86 2.71 0.34
C ALA A 272 -5.77 3.47 1.11
N VAL A 273 -4.54 3.40 0.63
CA VAL A 273 -3.41 4.16 1.16
C VAL A 273 -2.71 4.90 0.02
N ILE A 274 -2.48 6.20 0.19
CA ILE A 274 -1.73 7.03 -0.76
C ILE A 274 -0.53 7.63 -0.04
N LEU A 275 0.68 7.31 -0.50
CA LEU A 275 1.92 7.91 0.01
C LEU A 275 2.15 9.27 -0.65
N ALA A 276 2.30 10.30 0.17
CA ALA A 276 2.41 11.68 -0.28
C ALA A 276 3.30 12.52 0.68
N PRO A 277 4.61 12.21 0.80
CA PRO A 277 5.51 12.92 1.72
C PRO A 277 5.65 14.41 1.41
N HIS A 278 5.30 14.86 0.21
CA HIS A 278 5.33 16.28 -0.16
C HIS A 278 4.24 17.12 0.54
N LEU A 279 3.22 16.50 1.14
CA LEU A 279 2.14 17.23 1.82
C LEU A 279 2.60 18.06 3.02
N ILE A 280 3.75 17.73 3.62
CA ILE A 280 4.32 18.49 4.74
C ILE A 280 4.74 19.92 4.35
N ARG A 281 4.77 20.24 3.05
CA ARG A 281 5.14 21.56 2.53
C ARG A 281 3.95 22.50 2.37
N LEU A 282 2.72 22.02 2.54
CA LEU A 282 1.51 22.82 2.37
C LEU A 282 1.27 23.70 3.59
N THR A 283 0.78 24.91 3.39
CA THR A 283 0.39 25.78 4.51
C THR A 283 -1.01 25.41 5.02
N LYS A 284 -1.26 25.69 6.30
CA LYS A 284 -2.59 25.57 6.93
C LYS A 284 -3.65 26.35 6.15
N LYS A 285 -3.29 27.54 5.64
CA LYS A 285 -4.19 28.38 4.82
C LYS A 285 -4.50 27.73 3.47
N GLU A 286 -3.50 27.20 2.76
CA GLU A 286 -3.70 26.52 1.46
C GLU A 286 -4.68 25.35 1.58
N VAL A 287 -4.55 24.56 2.65
CA VAL A 287 -5.47 23.44 2.92
C VAL A 287 -6.78 23.87 3.59
N GLY A 288 -7.09 25.17 3.62
CA GLY A 288 -8.41 25.68 3.99
C GLY A 288 -8.73 25.67 5.48
N LEU A 289 -7.71 25.66 6.35
CA LEU A 289 -7.92 25.87 7.77
C LEU A 289 -8.24 27.35 8.06
N PRO A 290 -9.03 27.64 9.11
CA PRO A 290 -9.39 29.01 9.46
C PRO A 290 -8.26 29.77 10.17
N PRO A 291 -8.27 31.12 10.14
CA PRO A 291 -7.46 31.91 11.05
C PRO A 291 -7.86 31.65 12.51
N VAL A 292 -6.92 31.83 13.45
CA VAL A 292 -7.12 31.54 14.88
C VAL A 292 -8.31 32.30 15.50
N SER A 293 -8.64 33.48 14.97
CA SER A 293 -9.80 34.29 15.39
C SER A 293 -11.15 33.65 15.09
N GLU A 294 -11.21 32.75 14.10
CA GLU A 294 -12.43 32.05 13.66
C GLU A 294 -12.42 30.57 14.08
N ALA A 295 -11.34 30.11 14.72
CA ALA A 295 -11.16 28.73 15.11
C ALA A 295 -11.92 28.40 16.40
N THR A 296 -12.54 27.22 16.43
CA THR A 296 -13.08 26.62 17.64
C THR A 296 -11.98 26.23 18.63
N GLU A 297 -12.32 26.05 19.90
CA GLU A 297 -11.36 25.58 20.92
C GLU A 297 -10.75 24.21 20.55
N ARG A 298 -11.52 23.33 19.91
CA ARG A 298 -11.02 22.05 19.39
C ARG A 298 -9.99 22.26 18.28
N GLN A 299 -10.26 23.15 17.33
CA GLN A 299 -9.32 23.46 16.25
C GLN A 299 -8.02 24.07 16.78
N LYS A 300 -8.10 24.99 17.75
CA LYS A 300 -6.92 25.57 18.41
C LYS A 300 -6.09 24.49 19.11
N ARG A 301 -6.73 23.62 19.90
CA ARG A 301 -6.08 22.50 20.60
C ARG A 301 -5.37 21.55 19.64
N ASP A 302 -6.00 21.25 18.51
CA ASP A 302 -5.47 20.30 17.52
C ASP A 302 -4.44 20.92 16.56
N GLY A 303 -4.21 22.24 16.63
CA GLY A 303 -3.37 22.97 15.67
C GLY A 303 -4.01 23.10 14.28
N MET A 304 -5.34 23.00 14.19
CA MET A 304 -6.15 23.07 12.97
C MET A 304 -6.65 24.50 12.70
N CYS A 305 -5.76 25.46 12.87
CA CYS A 305 -5.94 26.87 12.56
C CYS A 305 -4.56 27.53 12.43
N TRP A 306 -4.50 28.73 11.86
CA TRP A 306 -3.26 29.48 11.68
C TRP A 306 -3.34 30.89 12.25
N SER A 307 -2.23 31.41 12.75
CA SER A 307 -2.04 32.81 13.15
C SER A 307 -1.30 33.59 12.07
N SER A 308 -0.40 32.93 11.34
CA SER A 308 0.28 33.44 10.15
C SER A 308 0.02 32.56 8.92
N GLU A 309 -0.05 33.18 7.74
CA GLU A 309 -0.45 32.51 6.50
C GLU A 309 0.57 31.49 5.98
N ASP A 310 1.83 31.61 6.41
CA ASP A 310 2.97 30.76 6.05
C ASP A 310 3.13 29.53 6.97
N GLU A 311 2.29 29.39 8.01
CA GLU A 311 2.34 28.23 8.89
C GLU A 311 2.07 26.94 8.12
N LEU A 312 3.02 26.00 8.18
CA LEU A 312 2.89 24.70 7.56
C LEU A 312 1.84 23.84 8.27
N TYR A 313 1.12 23.03 7.50
CA TYR A 313 0.22 22.04 8.04
C TYR A 313 0.99 21.04 8.90
N ASN A 314 0.48 20.78 10.11
CA ASN A 314 1.17 19.97 11.13
C ASN A 314 2.60 20.44 11.42
N ASP A 315 2.85 21.75 11.29
CA ASP A 315 4.14 22.39 11.55
C ASP A 315 5.28 21.81 10.70
N GLY A 316 4.94 21.28 9.52
CA GLY A 316 5.88 20.61 8.61
C GLY A 316 6.28 19.19 9.02
N GLY A 317 5.66 18.64 10.08
CA GLY A 317 5.90 17.30 10.57
C GLY A 317 5.09 16.23 9.84
N ALA A 318 5.61 15.00 9.85
CA ALA A 318 4.92 13.82 9.34
C ALA A 318 3.53 13.63 9.96
N PHE A 319 2.55 13.26 9.15
CA PHE A 319 1.20 12.93 9.59
C PHE A 319 0.58 11.83 8.72
N LYS A 320 -0.48 11.23 9.23
CA LYS A 320 -1.45 10.50 8.43
C LYS A 320 -2.83 11.08 8.64
N VAL A 321 -3.63 11.18 7.59
CA VAL A 321 -5.03 11.63 7.68
C VAL A 321 -5.95 10.58 7.10
N THR A 322 -6.95 10.19 7.88
CA THR A 322 -7.85 9.08 7.56
C THR A 322 -9.27 9.59 7.33
N CYS A 323 -9.93 9.07 6.30
CA CYS A 323 -11.32 9.34 5.94
C CYS A 323 -12.07 8.01 5.85
N ARG A 324 -13.13 7.84 6.65
CA ARG A 324 -13.89 6.59 6.78
C ARG A 324 -15.22 6.82 7.45
N ASP A 325 -16.19 5.98 7.15
CA ASP A 325 -17.47 5.93 7.86
C ASP A 325 -18.05 4.51 7.94
N HIS A 326 -19.34 4.37 8.20
CA HIS A 326 -20.02 3.09 8.34
C HIS A 326 -20.17 2.30 7.02
N ARG A 327 -19.85 2.89 5.86
CA ARG A 327 -19.99 2.23 4.54
C ARG A 327 -18.89 1.21 4.23
N GLY A 328 -17.96 0.99 5.15
CA GLY A 328 -16.92 -0.04 5.02
C GLY A 328 -15.72 0.35 4.14
N VAL A 329 -15.54 1.64 3.85
CA VAL A 329 -14.39 2.14 3.10
C VAL A 329 -13.55 3.10 3.95
N MET A 330 -12.23 2.86 3.99
CA MET A 330 -11.26 3.72 4.67
C MET A 330 -10.15 4.14 3.72
N VAL A 331 -9.92 5.45 3.62
CA VAL A 331 -8.86 6.05 2.79
C VAL A 331 -7.89 6.81 3.68
N THR A 332 -6.60 6.57 3.51
CA THR A 332 -5.54 7.21 4.28
C THR A 332 -4.49 7.84 3.39
N LEU A 333 -4.15 9.09 3.68
CA LEU A 333 -2.98 9.77 3.11
C LEU A 333 -1.84 9.73 4.14
N ILE A 334 -0.64 9.37 3.72
CA ILE A 334 0.55 9.32 4.58
C ILE A 334 1.57 10.33 4.08
N ALA A 335 1.90 11.31 4.91
CA ALA A 335 2.84 12.39 4.60
C ALA A 335 4.26 12.10 5.14
N ASP A 336 4.75 10.89 4.88
CA ASP A 336 6.11 10.42 5.17
C ASP A 336 6.34 9.11 4.40
N ASN A 337 7.59 8.69 4.20
CA ASN A 337 7.93 7.45 3.50
C ASN A 337 8.59 6.38 4.38
N TYR A 338 8.69 6.58 5.69
CA TYR A 338 9.17 5.55 6.60
C TYR A 338 8.23 4.33 6.60
N PHE A 339 8.81 3.17 6.33
CA PHE A 339 8.11 1.89 6.15
C PHE A 339 7.16 1.52 7.29
N GLY A 340 7.50 1.90 8.52
CA GLY A 340 6.66 1.63 9.70
C GLY A 340 5.26 2.24 9.62
N TYR A 341 5.08 3.38 8.94
CA TYR A 341 3.75 3.96 8.71
C TYR A 341 2.90 3.06 7.82
N CYS A 342 3.49 2.50 6.76
CA CYS A 342 2.79 1.61 5.82
C CYS A 342 2.28 0.35 6.53
N LYS A 343 3.14 -0.34 7.30
CA LYS A 343 2.75 -1.53 8.09
C LYS A 343 1.65 -1.21 9.09
N LYS A 344 1.80 -0.11 9.85
CA LYS A 344 0.81 0.25 10.88
C LYS A 344 -0.49 0.78 10.28
N GLU A 345 -0.49 1.25 9.03
CA GLU A 345 -1.72 1.63 8.35
C GLU A 345 -2.52 0.43 7.89
N VAL A 346 -1.88 -0.61 7.34
CA VAL A 346 -2.58 -1.88 7.06
C VAL A 346 -3.21 -2.43 8.35
N LYS A 347 -2.48 -2.41 9.47
CA LYS A 347 -3.04 -2.75 10.80
C LYS A 347 -4.27 -1.90 11.16
N THR A 348 -4.22 -0.59 10.92
CA THR A 348 -5.34 0.32 11.24
C THR A 348 -6.56 -0.01 10.39
N GLN A 349 -6.38 -0.36 9.11
CA GLN A 349 -7.46 -0.75 8.21
C GLN A 349 -8.06 -2.11 8.57
N ILE A 350 -7.24 -3.10 8.95
CA ILE A 350 -7.71 -4.39 9.48
C ILE A 350 -8.56 -4.15 10.74
N SER A 351 -8.08 -3.32 11.67
CA SER A 351 -8.83 -2.98 12.89
C SER A 351 -10.18 -2.31 12.60
N TYR A 352 -10.22 -1.38 11.63
CA TYR A 352 -11.45 -0.77 11.15
C TYR A 352 -12.42 -1.80 10.55
N ALA A 353 -11.93 -2.70 9.69
CA ALA A 353 -12.72 -3.76 9.09
C ALA A 353 -13.25 -4.75 10.13
N ALA A 354 -12.42 -5.17 11.09
CA ALA A 354 -12.81 -6.03 12.21
C ALA A 354 -13.94 -5.40 13.05
N ASN A 355 -13.83 -4.10 13.36
CA ASN A 355 -14.86 -3.38 14.12
C ASN A 355 -16.21 -3.30 13.40
N LEU A 356 -16.22 -3.18 12.07
CA LEU A 356 -17.47 -3.14 11.29
C LEU A 356 -18.01 -4.53 10.97
N TYR A 357 -17.13 -5.51 10.78
CA TYR A 357 -17.52 -6.90 10.52
C TYR A 357 -18.21 -7.54 11.73
N GLY A 358 -17.65 -7.31 12.93
CA GLY A 358 -18.10 -7.95 14.17
C GLY A 358 -17.55 -9.38 14.33
N GLN A 359 -17.68 -9.94 15.54
CA GLN A 359 -17.24 -11.30 15.92
C GLN A 359 -15.72 -11.55 15.87
N VAL A 360 -14.92 -10.57 15.45
CA VAL A 360 -13.46 -10.66 15.35
C VAL A 360 -12.82 -9.42 15.96
N GLU A 361 -11.56 -9.57 16.35
CA GLU A 361 -10.76 -8.48 16.89
C GLU A 361 -9.37 -8.44 16.24
N GLU A 362 -8.88 -7.21 16.07
CA GLU A 362 -7.52 -6.97 15.62
C GLU A 362 -6.67 -6.61 16.84
N GLU A 363 -5.63 -7.39 17.10
CA GLU A 363 -4.85 -7.28 18.33
C GLU A 363 -3.41 -6.84 18.08
N HIS A 364 -2.82 -6.14 19.05
CA HIS A 364 -1.38 -5.93 19.11
C HIS A 364 -0.77 -6.88 20.14
N ALA A 365 -0.79 -8.17 19.83
CA ALA A 365 -0.36 -9.24 20.71
C ALA A 365 0.72 -10.13 20.05
N GLY A 366 1.51 -10.79 20.89
CA GLY A 366 2.33 -11.94 20.50
C GLY A 366 1.69 -13.23 21.02
N GLY A 367 2.18 -14.38 20.57
CA GLY A 367 1.68 -15.68 21.02
C GLY A 367 2.64 -16.82 20.67
N ALA A 368 2.50 -17.94 21.36
CA ALA A 368 3.24 -19.18 21.09
C ALA A 368 2.40 -20.39 21.51
N VAL A 369 2.50 -21.48 20.76
CA VAL A 369 2.06 -22.81 21.21
C VAL A 369 3.31 -23.54 21.71
N ALA A 370 3.39 -23.76 23.02
CA ALA A 370 4.56 -24.38 23.65
C ALA A 370 4.24 -25.82 24.04
N PHE A 371 5.07 -26.76 23.56
CA PHE A 371 5.00 -28.17 23.93
C PHE A 371 6.00 -28.44 25.06
N PRO A 372 5.56 -29.05 26.18
CA PRO A 372 6.47 -29.48 27.23
C PRO A 372 7.57 -30.36 26.63
N SER A 373 8.81 -30.03 26.98
CA SER A 373 9.99 -30.77 26.56
C SER A 373 10.75 -31.21 27.81
N TYR A 374 11.33 -32.41 27.76
CA TYR A 374 11.99 -33.03 28.89
C TYR A 374 13.40 -33.46 28.47
N ASP A 375 14.37 -33.28 29.37
CA ASP A 375 15.66 -33.98 29.26
C ASP A 375 15.44 -35.42 29.72
N LEU A 376 15.54 -36.35 28.77
CA LEU A 376 15.23 -37.76 29.01
C LEU A 376 16.44 -38.54 29.50
N GLY A 377 17.60 -37.91 29.72
CA GLY A 377 18.83 -38.57 30.13
C GLY A 377 19.39 -39.51 29.06
N GLU A 378 20.22 -40.47 29.49
CA GLU A 378 20.85 -41.45 28.59
C GLU A 378 19.93 -42.61 28.21
N GLU A 379 18.95 -42.94 29.05
CA GLU A 379 17.99 -44.02 28.84
C GLU A 379 16.57 -43.54 29.09
N PHE A 380 15.70 -43.73 28.10
CA PHE A 380 14.29 -43.39 28.17
C PHE A 380 13.42 -44.60 27.83
N HIS A 381 12.44 -44.87 28.68
CA HIS A 381 11.40 -45.86 28.44
C HIS A 381 10.04 -45.25 28.78
N LEU A 382 9.05 -45.47 27.89
CA LEU A 382 7.67 -45.12 28.20
C LEU A 382 7.19 -45.89 29.44
N SER A 383 6.42 -45.23 30.30
CA SER A 383 5.89 -45.85 31.51
C SER A 383 5.06 -47.09 31.16
N HIS A 384 5.38 -48.23 31.77
CA HIS A 384 4.60 -49.46 31.62
C HIS A 384 3.36 -49.49 32.52
N TYR A 385 3.27 -48.56 33.49
CA TYR A 385 2.19 -48.49 34.48
C TYR A 385 1.12 -47.45 34.13
N PHE A 386 1.45 -46.50 33.26
CA PHE A 386 0.52 -45.48 32.76
C PHE A 386 0.51 -45.57 31.23
N PRO A 387 -0.49 -46.24 30.61
CA PRO A 387 -0.69 -46.17 29.18
C PRO A 387 -1.16 -44.75 28.86
N GLU A 388 -0.21 -43.86 28.56
CA GLU A 388 -0.51 -42.46 28.22
C GLU A 388 -1.08 -42.31 26.80
N VAL A 389 -1.10 -43.40 26.02
CA VAL A 389 -1.36 -43.36 24.59
C VAL A 389 -2.30 -44.50 24.18
N ASN A 390 -3.47 -44.15 23.63
CA ASN A 390 -4.52 -45.10 23.22
C ASN A 390 -4.51 -45.40 21.71
N HIS A 391 -3.45 -45.00 21.01
CA HIS A 391 -3.30 -45.22 19.57
C HIS A 391 -2.16 -46.22 19.29
N THR A 392 -2.35 -47.00 18.24
CA THR A 392 -1.36 -47.96 17.75
C THR A 392 -0.46 -47.33 16.69
N PHE A 393 0.56 -48.07 16.24
CA PHE A 393 1.38 -47.63 15.11
C PHE A 393 0.66 -47.76 13.75
N GLU A 394 -0.38 -48.59 13.66
CA GLU A 394 -1.14 -48.85 12.42
C GLU A 394 -2.23 -47.81 12.16
N GLU A 395 -2.72 -47.18 13.23
CA GLU A 395 -3.60 -46.00 13.19
C GLU A 395 -2.79 -44.74 12.84
#